data_AF-A0AAQ5WWM7-F1
#
_entry.id   AF-A0AAQ5WWM7-F1
#
_cell.length_a   1.000
_cell.length_b   1.000
_cell.length_c   1.000
_cell.angle_alpha   90.00
_cell.angle_beta   90.00
_cell.angle_gamma   90.00
#
_symmetry.space_group_name_H-M   'P 1'
#
loop_
_entity.id
_entity.type
_entity.pdbx_description
1 polymer ?
#
loop_
_entity_poly.entity_id
_entity_poly.type
_entity_poly.pdbx_seq_one_letter_code
_entity_poly.pdbx_strand_id
1 'polypeptide(L)'
;MDSVNNTELQFCNVTRDVSQVPDVEPLRVSAVLTMTSEQNEIVNKHNTLRRSVKPTASNMLKMSWNKEAAANAQKWANTCSMKHSPASSREISTSGCGENLYMSSNKNTWSSAIQRWYDEVQDWRYGVGSVNGGVVGHFTQIVWYRSNQIGCAMAYCPNSKYKYFYVCHYCPPGNYNYTHPYKSGPSCGDCPNSCDNKLCTNPCPYTDQYSNCPELKQQWGCSHKDVASWCPASCKCTNQIS
;
A
#
# COMPACT_ATOMS: atom_id res chain seq x y z
N MET A 1 41.14 -85.91 12.54
CA MET A 1 39.90 -85.15 12.72
C MET A 1 40.24 -83.69 12.44
N ASP A 2 40.72 -83.34 11.24
CA ASP A 2 39.96 -83.21 9.96
C ASP A 2 38.84 -82.17 10.13
N SER A 3 38.66 -81.12 9.32
CA SER A 3 39.24 -80.71 8.03
C SER A 3 38.83 -79.24 7.75
N VAL A 4 39.51 -78.66 6.77
CA VAL A 4 39.40 -77.27 6.25
C VAL A 4 38.16 -77.10 5.34
N ASN A 5 37.48 -75.93 5.31
CA ASN A 5 37.25 -75.16 4.06
C ASN A 5 36.36 -73.90 4.15
N ASN A 6 36.82 -72.91 3.36
CA ASN A 6 36.20 -71.70 2.82
C ASN A 6 34.80 -71.85 2.22
N THR A 7 33.99 -70.79 2.31
CA THR A 7 33.06 -70.18 1.31
C THR A 7 32.17 -69.17 2.06
N GLU A 8 31.60 -68.08 1.57
CA GLU A 8 31.66 -67.25 0.36
C GLU A 8 30.87 -65.97 0.73
N LEU A 9 31.10 -64.86 0.03
CA LEU A 9 30.32 -63.63 0.13
C LEU A 9 28.86 -63.91 -0.28
N GLN A 10 27.90 -63.59 0.59
CA GLN A 10 26.50 -63.45 0.16
C GLN A 10 26.00 -62.03 0.43
N PHE A 11 25.87 -61.29 -0.67
CA PHE A 11 25.26 -59.98 -0.74
C PHE A 11 23.79 -60.06 -0.28
N CYS A 12 23.44 -59.43 0.84
CA CYS A 12 22.05 -59.11 1.13
C CYS A 12 21.66 -57.82 0.40
N ASN A 13 21.08 -57.99 -0.79
CA ASN A 13 20.29 -56.95 -1.46
C ASN A 13 19.08 -56.61 -0.58
N VAL A 14 19.18 -55.55 0.21
CA VAL A 14 18.01 -54.92 0.83
C VAL A 14 17.56 -53.81 -0.11
N THR A 15 16.60 -54.14 -0.96
CA THR A 15 15.76 -53.14 -1.65
C THR A 15 15.09 -52.28 -0.58
N ARG A 16 15.58 -51.05 -0.37
CA ARG A 16 14.89 -50.07 0.47
C ARG A 16 13.65 -49.62 -0.29
N ASP A 17 12.51 -50.10 0.18
CA ASP A 17 11.20 -49.56 -0.17
C ASP A 17 11.18 -48.06 0.20
N VAL A 18 10.92 -47.21 -0.79
CA VAL A 18 10.92 -45.74 -0.68
C VAL A 18 9.57 -45.23 -0.12
N SER A 19 8.70 -46.13 0.36
CA SER A 19 7.31 -45.81 0.69
C SER A 19 7.05 -45.17 2.06
N GLN A 20 8.07 -44.84 2.86
CA GLN A 20 7.85 -44.24 4.20
C GLN A 20 8.79 -43.07 4.54
N VAL A 21 8.77 -42.02 3.72
CA VAL A 21 9.14 -40.67 4.19
C VAL A 21 7.83 -39.96 4.54
N PRO A 22 7.56 -39.61 5.81
CA PRO A 22 6.37 -38.83 6.13
C PRO A 22 6.48 -37.46 5.45
N ASP A 23 5.47 -37.13 4.65
CA ASP A 23 5.32 -35.84 4.01
C ASP A 23 5.40 -34.71 5.05
N VAL A 24 6.45 -33.91 4.98
CA VAL A 24 6.51 -32.64 5.70
C VAL A 24 5.55 -31.69 4.97
N GLU A 25 4.31 -31.60 5.46
CA GLU A 25 3.32 -30.65 4.95
C GLU A 25 3.95 -29.25 4.97
N PRO A 26 4.01 -28.51 3.84
CA PRO A 26 4.59 -27.18 3.84
C PRO A 26 3.77 -26.29 4.78
N LEU A 27 4.47 -25.67 5.74
CA LEU A 27 3.91 -24.69 6.68
C LEU A 27 3.01 -23.70 5.92
N ARG A 28 1.70 -23.85 6.09
CA ARG A 28 0.70 -23.04 5.39
C ARG A 28 0.95 -21.57 5.73
N VAL A 29 1.19 -20.75 4.70
CA VAL A 29 1.05 -19.29 4.80
C VAL A 29 -0.40 -19.04 5.19
N SER A 30 -0.64 -18.78 6.48
CA SER A 30 -1.97 -18.46 6.98
C SER A 30 -2.29 -17.03 6.54
N ALA A 31 -3.07 -16.92 5.47
CA ALA A 31 -3.66 -15.67 5.03
C ALA A 31 -4.53 -15.11 6.17
N VAL A 32 -4.09 -14.04 6.81
CA VAL A 32 -4.92 -13.30 7.76
C VAL A 32 -5.69 -12.28 6.94
N LEU A 33 -6.88 -12.66 6.46
CA LEU A 33 -7.81 -11.69 5.90
C LEU A 33 -8.04 -10.59 6.94
N THR A 34 -7.85 -9.32 6.55
CA THR A 34 -8.08 -8.18 7.43
C THR A 34 -9.52 -8.17 7.91
N MET A 35 -9.73 -8.35 9.22
CA MET A 35 -11.08 -8.39 9.79
C MET A 35 -11.74 -7.00 9.68
N THR A 36 -13.08 -6.94 9.66
CA THR A 36 -13.81 -5.66 9.59
C THR A 36 -13.38 -4.66 10.67
N SER A 37 -13.02 -5.14 11.87
CA SER A 37 -12.46 -4.30 12.94
C SER A 37 -11.12 -3.66 12.56
N GLU A 38 -10.22 -4.41 11.92
CA GLU A 38 -8.93 -3.93 11.44
C GLU A 38 -9.10 -2.95 10.27
N GLN A 39 -10.03 -3.22 9.35
CA GLN A 39 -10.36 -2.30 8.24
C GLN A 39 -10.80 -0.93 8.79
N ASN A 40 -11.67 -0.92 9.78
CA ASN A 40 -12.13 0.29 10.45
C ASN A 40 -10.99 0.98 11.21
N GLU A 41 -10.14 0.23 11.93
CA GLU A 41 -8.96 0.77 12.62
C GLU A 41 -8.04 1.51 11.63
N ILE A 42 -7.71 0.87 10.51
CA ILE A 42 -6.83 1.42 9.47
C ILE A 42 -7.41 2.72 8.91
N VAL A 43 -8.66 2.69 8.44
CA VAL A 43 -9.31 3.86 7.83
C VAL A 43 -9.44 5.00 8.84
N ASN A 44 -9.84 4.70 10.07
CA ASN A 44 -10.00 5.71 11.13
C ASN A 44 -8.66 6.33 11.52
N LYS A 45 -7.60 5.53 11.65
CA LYS A 45 -6.25 6.03 11.94
C LYS A 45 -5.75 6.97 10.85
N HIS A 46 -5.86 6.57 9.58
CA HIS A 46 -5.48 7.42 8.44
C HIS A 46 -6.28 8.73 8.43
N ASN A 47 -7.60 8.66 8.52
CA ASN A 47 -8.45 9.86 8.52
C ASN A 47 -8.17 10.77 9.72
N THR A 48 -7.84 10.23 10.90
CA THR A 48 -7.43 11.03 12.07
C THR A 48 -6.13 11.79 11.80
N LEU A 49 -5.13 11.13 11.22
CA LEU A 49 -3.85 11.74 10.87
C LEU A 49 -4.02 12.81 9.77
N ARG A 50 -4.82 12.52 8.74
CA ARG A 50 -5.14 13.44 7.63
C ARG A 50 -5.84 14.72 8.11
N ARG A 51 -6.69 14.64 9.13
CA ARG A 51 -7.34 15.82 9.76
C ARG A 51 -6.38 16.69 10.57
N SER A 52 -5.26 16.13 10.99
CA SER A 52 -4.36 16.72 11.99
C SER A 52 -3.10 17.34 11.36
N VAL A 53 -3.00 17.35 10.03
CA VAL A 53 -1.84 17.86 9.31
C VAL A 53 -1.54 19.33 9.61
N LYS A 54 -0.25 19.67 9.57
CA LYS A 54 0.28 21.02 9.73
C LYS A 54 1.28 21.32 8.61
N PRO A 55 1.11 22.39 7.82
CA PRO A 55 -0.04 23.31 7.83
C PRO A 55 -1.35 22.60 7.44
N THR A 56 -2.51 23.22 7.71
CA THR A 56 -3.81 22.63 7.38
C THR A 56 -3.99 22.49 5.88
N ALA A 57 -4.82 21.52 5.47
CA ALA A 57 -5.07 21.19 4.07
C ALA A 57 -6.48 21.62 3.62
N SER A 58 -6.60 22.28 2.48
CA SER A 58 -7.89 22.71 1.92
C SER A 58 -8.60 21.65 1.08
N ASN A 59 -7.86 20.67 0.56
CA ASN A 59 -8.33 19.66 -0.41
C ASN A 59 -8.16 18.21 0.05
N MET A 60 -7.91 17.95 1.33
CA MET A 60 -7.61 16.60 1.83
C MET A 60 -8.84 15.69 1.73
N LEU A 61 -8.83 14.66 0.87
CA LEU A 61 -9.96 13.73 0.77
C LEU A 61 -10.07 12.80 1.98
N LYS A 62 -11.30 12.43 2.31
CA LYS A 62 -11.61 11.36 3.26
C LYS A 62 -11.28 10.02 2.61
N MET A 63 -10.55 9.20 3.35
CA MET A 63 -10.16 7.86 2.93
C MET A 63 -11.25 6.84 3.27
N SER A 64 -11.49 5.87 2.38
CA SER A 64 -12.40 4.74 2.56
C SER A 64 -11.71 3.41 2.22
N TRP A 65 -12.23 2.30 2.75
CA TRP A 65 -11.70 0.97 2.47
C TRP A 65 -12.07 0.52 1.06
N ASN A 66 -11.11 -0.03 0.32
CA ASN A 66 -11.32 -0.63 -1.00
C ASN A 66 -10.91 -2.11 -0.98
N LYS A 67 -11.85 -2.97 -1.40
CA LYS A 67 -11.67 -4.43 -1.37
C LYS A 67 -10.72 -4.95 -2.44
N GLU A 68 -10.68 -4.33 -3.62
CA GLU A 68 -9.75 -4.71 -4.70
C GLU A 68 -8.30 -4.41 -4.28
N ALA A 69 -8.06 -3.22 -3.72
CA ALA A 69 -6.77 -2.83 -3.17
C ALA A 69 -6.32 -3.77 -2.05
N ALA A 70 -7.24 -4.16 -1.15
CA ALA A 70 -6.94 -5.09 -0.07
C ALA A 70 -6.60 -6.50 -0.59
N ALA A 71 -7.30 -6.96 -1.63
CA ALA A 71 -7.01 -8.25 -2.26
C ALA A 71 -5.63 -8.24 -2.94
N ASN A 72 -5.25 -7.14 -3.60
CA ASN A 72 -3.91 -6.99 -4.18
C ASN A 72 -2.83 -6.91 -3.10
N ALA A 73 -3.05 -6.14 -2.03
CA ALA A 73 -2.15 -6.08 -0.88
C ALA A 73 -1.96 -7.47 -0.24
N GLN A 74 -3.02 -8.27 -0.12
CA GLN A 74 -2.94 -9.64 0.42
C GLN A 74 -2.11 -10.56 -0.46
N LYS A 75 -2.34 -10.53 -1.78
CA LYS A 75 -1.53 -11.30 -2.75
C LYS A 75 -0.05 -10.97 -2.57
N TRP A 76 0.28 -9.70 -2.41
CA TRP A 76 1.66 -9.26 -2.22
C TRP A 76 2.23 -9.64 -0.85
N ALA A 77 1.48 -9.43 0.24
CA ALA A 77 1.91 -9.78 1.59
C ALA A 77 2.25 -11.29 1.70
N ASN A 78 1.46 -12.14 1.05
CA ASN A 78 1.66 -13.59 1.03
C ASN A 78 2.96 -14.04 0.35
N THR A 79 3.59 -13.18 -0.46
CA THR A 79 4.90 -13.49 -1.06
C THR A 79 6.02 -13.50 -0.03
N CYS A 80 5.80 -12.88 1.14
CA CYS A 80 6.81 -12.70 2.19
C CYS A 80 8.13 -12.08 1.69
N SER A 81 8.06 -11.32 0.58
CA SER A 81 9.22 -10.79 -0.14
C SER A 81 9.94 -9.67 0.61
N MET A 82 9.25 -8.99 1.53
CA MET A 82 9.77 -7.84 2.28
C MET A 82 10.25 -6.69 1.35
N LYS A 83 9.66 -6.58 0.17
CA LYS A 83 10.00 -5.61 -0.88
C LYS A 83 8.74 -4.98 -1.44
N HIS A 84 8.89 -3.84 -2.13
CA HIS A 84 7.79 -3.22 -2.86
C HIS A 84 7.31 -4.09 -4.02
N SER A 85 5.99 -4.10 -4.23
CA SER A 85 5.38 -4.80 -5.36
C SER A 85 5.69 -4.08 -6.67
N PRO A 86 5.60 -4.76 -7.83
CA PRO A 86 5.57 -4.05 -9.11
C PRO A 86 4.27 -3.24 -9.21
N ALA A 87 4.30 -2.11 -9.93
CA ALA A 87 3.14 -1.24 -10.13
C ALA A 87 1.97 -1.97 -10.81
N SER A 88 2.26 -2.87 -11.74
CA SER A 88 1.26 -3.71 -12.42
C SER A 88 0.48 -4.65 -11.49
N SER A 89 0.97 -4.89 -10.27
CA SER A 89 0.25 -5.64 -9.22
C SER A 89 -0.56 -4.75 -8.27
N ARG A 90 -0.61 -3.44 -8.55
CA ARG A 90 -1.31 -2.42 -7.73
C ARG A 90 -2.39 -1.70 -8.53
N GLU A 91 -3.05 -2.41 -9.44
CA GLU A 91 -4.14 -1.87 -10.25
C GLU A 91 -5.49 -2.30 -9.68
N ILE A 92 -6.41 -1.34 -9.52
CA ILE A 92 -7.83 -1.58 -9.26
C ILE A 92 -8.65 -1.10 -10.46
N SER A 93 -9.94 -1.44 -10.48
CA SER A 93 -10.88 -1.09 -11.56
C SER A 93 -10.92 0.39 -11.95
N THR A 94 -10.53 1.30 -11.04
CA THR A 94 -10.65 2.75 -11.22
C THR A 94 -9.31 3.49 -11.37
N SER A 95 -8.19 2.87 -10.97
CA SER A 95 -6.86 3.51 -10.95
C SER A 95 -5.76 2.53 -10.57
N GLY A 96 -4.50 2.90 -10.81
CA GLY A 96 -3.37 2.31 -10.08
C GLY A 96 -3.38 2.69 -8.59
N CYS A 97 -2.40 2.18 -7.85
CA CYS A 97 -2.23 2.45 -6.41
C CYS A 97 -0.75 2.58 -6.02
N GLY A 98 -0.48 3.42 -5.01
CA GLY A 98 0.78 3.50 -4.28
C GLY A 98 0.88 2.42 -3.20
N GLU A 99 1.99 2.36 -2.47
CA GLU A 99 2.22 1.32 -1.46
C GLU A 99 3.07 1.81 -0.28
N ASN A 100 2.64 1.47 0.93
CA ASN A 100 3.48 1.52 2.14
C ASN A 100 3.71 0.11 2.68
N LEU A 101 4.92 -0.15 3.18
CA LEU A 101 5.34 -1.42 3.75
C LEU A 101 5.82 -1.26 5.19
N TYR A 102 5.47 -2.20 6.05
CA TYR A 102 6.00 -2.28 7.41
C TYR A 102 6.37 -3.71 7.74
N MET A 103 7.52 -3.89 8.40
CA MET A 103 8.10 -5.20 8.68
C MET A 103 8.51 -5.25 10.14
N SER A 104 8.17 -6.34 10.83
CA SER A 104 8.53 -6.51 12.24
C SER A 104 8.74 -7.96 12.61
N SER A 105 9.57 -8.20 13.63
CA SER A 105 9.77 -9.54 14.21
C SER A 105 8.58 -9.97 15.06
N ASN A 106 7.82 -9.01 15.61
CA ASN A 106 6.64 -9.26 16.44
C ASN A 106 5.37 -8.71 15.78
N LYS A 107 4.21 -9.29 16.10
CA LYS A 107 2.93 -8.76 15.63
C LYS A 107 2.68 -7.40 16.29
N ASN A 108 2.45 -6.38 15.48
CA ASN A 108 2.01 -5.06 15.91
C ASN A 108 0.54 -4.81 15.51
N THR A 109 -0.09 -3.85 16.19
CA THR A 109 -1.39 -3.32 15.75
C THR A 109 -1.23 -2.52 14.46
N TRP A 110 -2.30 -2.37 13.69
CA TRP A 110 -2.30 -1.51 12.52
C TRP A 110 -2.04 -0.05 12.89
N SER A 111 -2.60 0.43 14.00
CA SER A 111 -2.37 1.79 14.50
C SER A 111 -0.90 2.06 14.78
N SER A 112 -0.18 1.09 15.35
CA SER A 112 1.27 1.22 15.59
C SER A 112 2.07 1.24 14.29
N ALA A 113 1.76 0.36 13.33
CA ALA A 113 2.43 0.32 12.03
C ALA A 113 2.21 1.64 11.24
N ILE A 114 0.97 2.12 11.20
CA ILE A 114 0.60 3.38 10.53
C ILE A 114 1.26 4.58 11.23
N GLN A 115 1.37 4.56 12.56
CA GLN A 115 2.07 5.62 13.28
C GLN A 115 3.56 5.67 12.89
N ARG A 116 4.23 4.52 12.74
CA ARG A 116 5.63 4.47 12.30
C ARG A 116 5.84 5.09 10.92
N TRP A 117 4.92 4.84 9.99
CA TRP A 117 4.93 5.52 8.68
C TRP A 117 4.71 7.02 8.81
N TYR A 118 3.82 7.45 9.71
CA TYR A 118 3.53 8.87 9.92
C TYR A 118 4.66 9.63 10.62
N ASP A 119 5.41 8.98 11.50
CA ASP A 119 6.48 9.59 12.31
C ASP A 119 7.62 10.17 11.45
N GLU A 120 7.74 9.77 10.17
CA GLU A 120 8.62 10.42 9.18
C GLU A 120 8.34 11.93 9.02
N VAL A 121 7.18 12.42 9.47
CA VAL A 121 6.88 13.87 9.56
C VAL A 121 7.94 14.65 10.34
N GLN A 122 8.66 14.01 11.26
CA GLN A 122 9.74 14.63 12.04
C GLN A 122 10.93 15.06 11.16
N ASP A 123 11.14 14.36 10.04
CA ASP A 123 12.20 14.61 9.06
C ASP A 123 11.69 15.41 7.85
N TRP A 124 10.47 15.95 7.92
CA TRP A 124 9.80 16.59 6.81
C TRP A 124 9.32 18.01 7.13
N ARG A 125 9.41 18.90 6.15
CA ARG A 125 8.82 20.24 6.21
C ARG A 125 8.03 20.58 4.96
N TYR A 126 6.82 21.10 5.13
CA TYR A 126 5.96 21.53 4.03
C TYR A 126 6.67 22.54 3.14
N GLY A 127 6.58 22.35 1.83
CA GLY A 127 7.24 23.17 0.83
C GLY A 127 8.73 22.86 0.61
N VAL A 128 9.33 22.01 1.46
CA VAL A 128 10.76 21.66 1.39
C VAL A 128 10.97 20.17 1.14
N GLY A 129 10.13 19.30 1.70
CA GLY A 129 10.33 17.86 1.64
C GLY A 129 11.19 17.38 2.81
N SER A 130 12.08 16.42 2.55
CA SER A 130 13.03 15.91 3.54
C SER A 130 14.02 17.00 3.96
N VAL A 131 14.16 17.26 5.26
CA VAL A 131 15.03 18.35 5.77
C VAL A 131 16.44 17.87 6.14
N ASN A 132 16.65 16.56 6.22
CA ASN A 132 17.91 15.94 6.64
C ASN A 132 18.31 14.72 5.77
N GLY A 133 17.63 14.52 4.63
CA GLY A 133 17.83 13.34 3.78
C GLY A 133 17.13 12.07 4.28
N GLY A 134 16.37 12.16 5.37
CA GLY A 134 15.52 11.08 5.87
C GLY A 134 14.41 10.68 4.89
N VAL A 135 13.89 9.45 5.08
CA VAL A 135 12.78 8.92 4.29
C VAL A 135 11.49 9.61 4.74
N VAL A 136 10.73 10.13 3.78
CA VAL A 136 9.46 10.84 4.04
C VAL A 136 8.27 10.30 3.25
N GLY A 137 8.52 9.28 2.43
CA GLY A 137 7.57 8.78 1.44
C GLY A 137 6.36 8.06 2.05
N HIS A 138 6.52 7.40 3.20
CA HIS A 138 5.40 6.74 3.85
C HIS A 138 4.47 7.79 4.48
N PHE A 139 5.03 8.80 5.12
CA PHE A 139 4.27 9.93 5.65
C PHE A 139 3.52 10.66 4.54
N THR A 140 4.21 11.08 3.47
CA THR A 140 3.56 11.84 2.38
C THR A 140 2.46 11.04 1.70
N GLN A 141 2.56 9.71 1.63
CA GLN A 141 1.50 8.85 1.11
C GLN A 141 0.28 8.80 2.04
N ILE A 142 0.48 8.74 3.37
CA ILE A 142 -0.63 8.79 4.34
C ILE A 142 -1.43 10.09 4.17
N VAL A 143 -0.72 11.21 3.99
CA VAL A 143 -1.32 12.55 3.87
C VAL A 143 -1.49 13.01 2.41
N TRP A 144 -1.43 12.10 1.44
CA TRP A 144 -1.61 12.48 0.04
C TRP A 144 -3.07 12.87 -0.22
N TYR A 145 -3.32 14.11 -0.63
CA TYR A 145 -4.68 14.67 -0.69
C TYR A 145 -5.63 13.82 -1.52
N ARG A 146 -5.13 13.26 -2.62
CA ARG A 146 -5.91 12.55 -3.63
C ARG A 146 -6.17 11.08 -3.30
N SER A 147 -5.29 10.43 -2.53
CA SER A 147 -5.40 9.01 -2.21
C SER A 147 -6.55 8.81 -1.22
N ASN A 148 -7.74 8.50 -1.74
CA ASN A 148 -8.97 8.41 -0.97
C ASN A 148 -9.47 6.97 -0.80
N GLN A 149 -8.79 6.00 -1.40
CA GLN A 149 -9.10 4.58 -1.23
C GLN A 149 -7.87 3.87 -0.67
N ILE A 150 -8.08 2.98 0.31
CA ILE A 150 -7.01 2.19 0.91
C ILE A 150 -7.43 0.73 1.05
N GLY A 151 -6.50 -0.18 0.80
CA GLY A 151 -6.66 -1.58 1.15
C GLY A 151 -5.35 -2.15 1.66
N CYS A 152 -5.40 -2.90 2.76
CA CYS A 152 -4.20 -3.42 3.41
C CYS A 152 -4.33 -4.88 3.78
N ALA A 153 -3.17 -5.53 3.96
CA ALA A 153 -3.06 -6.90 4.39
C ALA A 153 -1.79 -7.12 5.23
N MET A 154 -1.83 -8.14 6.08
CA MET A 154 -0.70 -8.59 6.87
C MET A 154 -0.49 -10.09 6.65
N ALA A 155 0.76 -10.51 6.46
CA ALA A 155 1.14 -11.92 6.40
C ALA A 155 2.14 -12.29 7.51
N TYR A 156 2.00 -13.50 8.04
CA TYR A 156 3.01 -14.13 8.88
C TYR A 156 3.99 -14.93 8.02
N CYS A 157 5.27 -14.61 8.15
CA CYS A 157 6.36 -15.09 7.30
C CYS A 157 7.40 -15.81 8.17
N PRO A 158 7.17 -17.09 8.53
CA PRO A 158 8.00 -17.80 9.51
C PRO A 158 9.46 -17.95 9.07
N ASN A 159 9.73 -18.01 7.77
CA ASN A 159 11.06 -18.21 7.22
C ASN A 159 11.81 -16.88 6.93
N SER A 160 11.17 -15.74 7.13
CA SER A 160 11.76 -14.42 6.88
C SER A 160 12.44 -13.88 8.14
N LYS A 161 13.41 -12.95 7.98
CA LYS A 161 14.07 -12.23 9.09
C LYS A 161 13.04 -11.51 9.97
N TYR A 162 12.13 -10.77 9.32
CA TYR A 162 10.94 -10.20 9.94
C TYR A 162 9.80 -11.19 9.79
N LYS A 163 9.06 -11.44 10.87
CA LYS A 163 8.00 -12.47 10.88
C LYS A 163 6.65 -11.92 10.44
N TYR A 164 6.46 -10.61 10.44
CA TYR A 164 5.21 -9.98 10.05
C TYR A 164 5.45 -8.94 8.96
N PHE A 165 4.76 -9.10 7.84
CA PHE A 165 4.83 -8.23 6.68
C PHE A 165 3.49 -7.53 6.46
N TYR A 166 3.47 -6.21 6.57
CA TYR A 166 2.30 -5.37 6.41
C TYR A 166 2.41 -4.60 5.10
N VAL A 167 1.33 -4.62 4.33
CA VAL A 167 1.22 -3.98 3.02
C VAL A 167 -0.05 -3.14 3.01
N CYS A 168 0.05 -1.86 2.67
CA CYS A 168 -1.11 -1.01 2.38
C CYS A 168 -0.98 -0.42 0.98
N HIS A 169 -2.02 -0.56 0.16
CA HIS A 169 -2.14 0.06 -1.15
C HIS A 169 -3.07 1.27 -1.09
N TYR A 170 -2.66 2.37 -1.73
CA TYR A 170 -3.33 3.68 -1.69
C TYR A 170 -3.75 4.10 -3.10
N CYS A 171 -5.05 4.25 -3.35
CA CYS A 171 -5.57 4.48 -4.70
C CYS A 171 -6.36 5.82 -4.74
N PRO A 172 -6.13 6.68 -5.73
CA PRO A 172 -5.00 6.66 -6.68
C PRO A 172 -3.64 6.80 -5.96
N PRO A 173 -2.51 6.47 -6.62
CA PRO A 173 -1.17 6.61 -6.05
C PRO A 173 -0.86 8.07 -5.67
N GLY A 174 -0.04 8.23 -4.63
CA GLY A 174 0.50 9.52 -4.24
C GLY A 174 1.96 9.71 -4.62
N ASN A 175 2.63 10.61 -3.89
CA ASN A 175 4.09 10.82 -3.94
C ASN A 175 4.65 11.31 -5.28
N TYR A 176 3.83 11.96 -6.10
CA TYR A 176 4.32 12.69 -7.28
C TYR A 176 5.08 13.97 -6.92
N ASN A 177 4.86 14.49 -5.70
CA ASN A 177 5.54 15.67 -5.16
C ASN A 177 5.67 15.56 -3.64
N TYR A 178 6.85 15.19 -3.16
CA TYR A 178 7.12 15.03 -1.73
C TYR A 178 7.10 16.34 -0.93
N THR A 179 7.14 17.51 -1.58
CA THR A 179 7.17 18.81 -0.89
C THR A 179 5.77 19.36 -0.60
N HIS A 180 4.77 18.97 -1.42
CA HIS A 180 3.39 19.45 -1.34
C HIS A 180 2.41 18.27 -1.53
N PRO A 181 2.26 17.37 -0.53
CA PRO A 181 1.35 16.23 -0.63
C PRO A 181 -0.14 16.63 -0.61
N TYR A 182 -0.44 17.87 -0.26
CA TYR A 182 -1.76 18.49 -0.26
C TYR A 182 -1.64 19.99 -0.48
N LYS A 183 -2.76 20.67 -0.76
CA LYS A 183 -2.80 22.13 -0.86
C LYS A 183 -3.01 22.74 0.51
N SER A 184 -2.07 23.56 0.96
CA SER A 184 -2.20 24.29 2.22
C SER A 184 -3.30 25.34 2.14
N GLY A 185 -4.12 25.41 3.18
CA GLY A 185 -5.21 26.37 3.31
C GLY A 185 -6.17 26.02 4.46
N PRO A 186 -7.25 26.78 4.67
CA PRO A 186 -8.29 26.44 5.62
C PRO A 186 -8.86 25.04 5.32
N SER A 187 -9.09 24.25 6.37
CA SER A 187 -9.67 22.90 6.20
C SER A 187 -10.95 22.92 5.37
N CYS A 188 -11.04 22.04 4.38
CA CYS A 188 -12.15 21.97 3.42
C CYS A 188 -12.36 23.24 2.55
N GLY A 189 -11.38 24.14 2.46
CA GLY A 189 -11.50 25.36 1.65
C GLY A 189 -11.80 25.12 0.17
N ASP A 190 -11.38 23.98 -0.39
CA ASP A 190 -11.64 23.60 -1.78
C ASP A 190 -12.90 22.70 -1.93
N CYS A 191 -13.59 22.37 -0.83
CA CYS A 191 -14.77 21.51 -0.80
C CYS A 191 -15.82 21.96 0.24
N PRO A 192 -16.24 23.25 0.23
CA PRO A 192 -17.09 23.80 1.30
C PRO A 192 -18.44 23.07 1.45
N ASN A 193 -19.00 22.56 0.35
CA ASN A 193 -20.27 21.83 0.33
C ASN A 193 -20.11 20.31 0.45
N SER A 194 -18.89 19.81 0.67
CA SER A 194 -18.58 18.38 0.71
C SER A 194 -17.47 18.12 1.73
N CYS A 195 -17.70 18.57 2.96
CA CYS A 195 -16.76 18.47 4.06
C CYS A 195 -17.32 17.57 5.17
N ASP A 196 -16.54 16.59 5.60
CA ASP A 196 -16.78 15.79 6.79
C ASP A 196 -15.59 15.91 7.74
N ASN A 197 -15.76 16.72 8.80
CA ASN A 197 -14.79 16.93 9.85
C ASN A 197 -13.37 17.16 9.28
N LYS A 198 -13.18 18.27 8.56
CA LYS A 198 -11.91 18.70 7.92
C LYS A 198 -11.43 17.86 6.73
N LEU A 199 -12.21 16.88 6.25
CA LEU A 199 -11.88 16.09 5.06
C LEU A 199 -12.93 16.27 3.97
N CYS A 200 -12.48 16.41 2.72
CA CYS A 200 -13.34 16.48 1.55
C CYS A 200 -13.97 15.12 1.23
N THR A 201 -15.21 15.10 0.76
CA THR A 201 -15.98 13.87 0.44
C THR A 201 -16.43 13.79 -1.02
N ASN A 202 -15.94 14.69 -1.87
CA ASN A 202 -16.24 14.83 -3.29
C ASN A 202 -15.01 14.48 -4.17
N PRO A 203 -14.51 13.23 -4.17
CA PRO A 203 -13.40 12.84 -5.04
C PRO A 203 -13.81 12.90 -6.52
N CYS A 204 -12.89 13.31 -7.39
CA CYS A 204 -13.07 13.18 -8.83
C CYS A 204 -12.98 11.70 -9.24
N PRO A 205 -13.95 11.15 -10.00
CA PRO A 205 -13.93 9.74 -10.40
C PRO A 205 -12.92 9.46 -11.53
N TYR A 206 -12.41 10.49 -12.19
CA TYR A 206 -11.41 10.38 -13.25
C TYR A 206 -10.01 10.57 -12.68
N THR A 207 -8.99 10.06 -13.37
CA THR A 207 -7.59 10.30 -13.05
C THR A 207 -6.87 10.85 -14.27
N ASP A 208 -6.13 11.94 -14.06
CA ASP A 208 -5.23 12.50 -15.06
C ASP A 208 -4.02 11.58 -15.22
N GLN A 209 -3.60 11.38 -16.46
CA GLN A 209 -2.42 10.56 -16.80
C GLN A 209 -1.12 11.31 -16.49
N TYR A 210 -1.15 12.64 -16.55
CA TYR A 210 0.03 13.49 -16.34
C TYR A 210 -0.22 14.51 -15.24
N SER A 211 0.83 14.82 -14.49
CA SER A 211 0.76 15.81 -13.40
C SER A 211 0.56 17.24 -13.89
N ASN A 212 0.94 17.55 -15.14
CA ASN A 212 0.81 18.88 -15.75
C ASN A 212 -0.52 19.07 -16.52
N CYS A 213 -1.51 18.22 -16.26
CA CYS A 213 -2.83 18.31 -16.89
C CYS A 213 -3.57 19.64 -16.63
N PRO A 214 -3.46 20.29 -15.46
CA PRO A 214 -3.99 21.63 -15.26
C PRO A 214 -3.42 22.66 -16.24
N GLU A 215 -2.12 22.63 -16.51
CA GLU A 215 -1.44 23.52 -17.46
C GLU A 215 -1.83 23.19 -18.91
N LEU A 216 -1.90 21.90 -19.27
CA LEU A 216 -2.32 21.46 -20.60
C LEU A 216 -3.76 21.91 -20.91
N LYS A 217 -4.66 21.80 -19.92
CA LYS A 217 -6.03 22.33 -20.02
C LYS A 217 -6.04 23.83 -20.26
N GLN A 218 -5.19 24.59 -19.56
CA GLN A 218 -5.12 26.04 -19.71
C GLN A 218 -4.59 26.43 -21.10
N GLN A 219 -3.60 25.70 -21.62
CA GLN A 219 -2.94 26.01 -22.87
C GLN A 219 -3.76 25.62 -24.11
N TRP A 220 -4.38 24.44 -24.11
CA TRP A 220 -5.02 23.87 -25.31
C TRP A 220 -6.53 23.67 -25.16
N GLY A 221 -7.05 23.78 -23.94
CA GLY A 221 -8.46 23.53 -23.64
C GLY A 221 -8.86 22.06 -23.70
N CYS A 222 -10.02 21.75 -23.13
CA CYS A 222 -10.57 20.39 -23.10
C CYS A 222 -11.25 19.96 -24.41
N SER A 223 -11.34 20.85 -25.40
CA SER A 223 -11.77 20.50 -26.75
C SER A 223 -10.66 19.84 -27.57
N HIS A 224 -9.40 19.99 -27.15
CA HIS A 224 -8.27 19.29 -27.77
C HIS A 224 -8.33 17.80 -27.44
N LYS A 225 -8.34 16.94 -28.47
CA LYS A 225 -8.56 15.49 -28.32
C LYS A 225 -7.59 14.84 -27.33
N ASP A 226 -6.31 15.18 -27.42
CA ASP A 226 -5.29 14.60 -26.55
C ASP A 226 -5.43 15.06 -25.10
N VAL A 227 -5.74 16.34 -24.87
CA VAL A 227 -5.95 16.87 -23.51
C VAL A 227 -7.21 16.27 -22.91
N ALA A 228 -8.29 16.13 -23.68
CA ALA A 228 -9.50 15.46 -23.21
C ALA A 228 -9.26 13.99 -22.83
N SER A 229 -8.35 13.32 -23.53
CA SER A 229 -7.99 11.91 -23.33
C SER A 229 -7.05 11.72 -22.14
N TRP A 230 -5.98 12.52 -22.06
CA TRP A 230 -4.95 12.39 -21.04
C TRP A 230 -5.31 13.07 -19.72
N CYS A 231 -6.17 14.10 -19.77
CA CYS A 231 -6.52 14.95 -18.62
C CYS A 231 -8.02 14.92 -18.29
N PRO A 232 -8.66 13.74 -18.17
CA PRO A 232 -10.09 13.66 -17.96
C PRO A 232 -10.53 14.21 -16.60
N ALA A 233 -9.69 14.15 -15.55
CA ALA A 233 -10.00 14.74 -14.25
C ALA A 233 -9.98 16.27 -14.37
N SER A 234 -8.90 16.85 -14.87
CA SER A 234 -8.81 18.29 -15.12
C SER A 234 -9.95 18.81 -16.00
N CYS A 235 -10.41 18.03 -16.97
CA CYS A 235 -11.44 18.44 -17.91
C CYS A 235 -12.88 18.23 -17.44
N LYS A 236 -13.16 17.17 -16.69
CA LYS A 236 -14.54 16.78 -16.34
C LYS A 236 -14.91 17.09 -14.88
N CYS A 237 -13.92 17.26 -14.01
CA CYS A 237 -14.15 17.56 -12.60
C CYS A 237 -14.00 19.06 -12.35
N THR A 238 -15.12 19.74 -12.15
CA THR A 238 -15.16 21.19 -11.88
C THR A 238 -15.35 21.49 -10.39
N ASN A 239 -16.07 20.62 -9.68
CA ASN A 239 -16.46 20.82 -8.28
C ASN A 239 -15.96 19.68 -7.37
N GLN A 240 -15.18 18.75 -7.91
CA GLN A 240 -14.60 17.62 -7.20
C GLN A 240 -13.11 17.84 -6.98
N ILE A 241 -12.56 17.21 -5.96
CA ILE A 241 -11.11 17.20 -5.74
C ILE A 241 -10.46 16.29 -6.77
N SER A 242 -9.71 16.88 -7.70
CA SER A 242 -8.96 16.20 -8.76
C SER A 242 -7.46 16.24 -8.55
#